data_AF-A0A660S976-F1
#
_entry.id   AF-A0A660S976-F1
#
_cell.length_a   1.000
_cell.length_b   1.000
_cell.length_c   1.000
_cell.angle_alpha   90.00
_cell.angle_beta   90.00
_cell.angle_gamma   90.00
#
_symmetry.space_group_name_H-M   'P 1'
#
loop_
_entity.id
_entity.type
_entity.pdbx_description
1 polymer ?
#
loop_
_entity_poly.entity_id
_entity_poly.type
_entity_poly.pdbx_seq_one_letter_code
_entity_poly.pdbx_strand_id
1 'polypeptide(L)'
;AGTVKVTELMAIEYYSHVMHIVSNIIGKLKQNEDAFSVLKASFPAGTVSGAPKVRAMEIIDELEPTQRGPYAGAVGYFSFSGNMDFCITIRTVIAWKNKLYIQVGAGIVADSLPEKEYQETMNKAQAMLKAIEWTKNGF
;
A
#
# COMPACT_ATOMS: atom_id res chain seq x y z
N ALA A 1 17.61 -16.84 20.33
CA ALA A 1 16.89 -15.56 20.11
C ALA A 1 16.73 -15.34 18.61
N GLY A 2 15.57 -14.85 18.15
CA GLY A 2 15.34 -14.53 16.74
C GLY A 2 16.06 -13.24 16.30
N THR A 3 16.22 -13.06 14.99
CA THR A 3 16.84 -11.84 14.42
C THR A 3 15.84 -10.72 14.12
N VAL A 4 14.53 -11.04 14.08
CA VAL A 4 13.45 -10.09 13.81
C VAL A 4 13.19 -9.22 15.04
N LYS A 5 13.19 -7.90 14.85
CA LYS A 5 12.98 -6.90 15.90
C LYS A 5 12.15 -5.74 15.38
N VAL A 6 11.27 -5.22 16.25
CA VAL A 6 10.65 -3.91 16.04
C VAL A 6 11.64 -2.86 16.51
N THR A 7 12.16 -2.04 15.61
CA THR A 7 13.15 -1.00 15.91
C THR A 7 12.52 0.35 16.21
N GLU A 8 11.31 0.56 15.72
CA GLU A 8 10.50 1.74 16.00
C GLU A 8 9.05 1.28 16.09
N LEU A 9 8.33 1.71 17.13
CA LEU A 9 6.98 1.25 17.42
C LEU A 9 6.04 2.45 17.55
N MET A 10 5.01 2.47 16.71
CA MET A 10 3.92 3.45 16.72
C MET A 10 4.39 4.92 16.68
N ALA A 11 5.44 5.20 15.91
CA ALA A 11 5.91 6.56 15.66
C ALA A 11 4.91 7.32 14.76
N ILE A 12 4.84 8.64 14.93
CA ILE A 12 4.00 9.50 14.09
C ILE A 12 4.85 10.07 12.94
N GLU A 13 4.43 9.79 11.71
CA GLU A 13 4.99 10.40 10.50
C GLU A 13 4.01 11.40 9.89
N TYR A 14 4.51 12.58 9.54
CA TYR A 14 3.72 13.65 8.93
C TYR A 14 3.96 13.71 7.42
N TYR A 15 2.86 13.71 6.66
CA TYR A 15 2.83 13.94 5.21
C TYR A 15 2.04 15.22 4.91
N SER A 16 2.00 15.63 3.64
CA SER A 16 1.41 16.92 3.23
C SER A 16 -0.06 17.13 3.64
N HIS A 17 -0.85 16.05 3.72
CA HIS A 17 -2.29 16.13 4.00
C HIS A 17 -2.77 15.12 5.05
N VAL A 18 -1.89 14.23 5.54
CA VAL A 18 -2.24 13.15 6.48
C VAL A 18 -1.04 12.87 7.39
N MET A 19 -1.31 12.25 8.55
CA MET A 19 -0.28 11.65 9.41
C MET A 19 -0.53 10.15 9.52
N HIS A 20 0.53 9.35 9.67
CA HIS A 20 0.44 7.90 9.85
C HIS A 20 1.10 7.47 11.16
N ILE A 21 0.53 6.44 11.79
CA ILE A 21 1.21 5.67 12.83
C ILE A 21 2.03 4.59 12.12
N VAL A 22 3.35 4.63 12.30
CA VAL A 22 4.30 3.77 11.59
C VAL A 22 5.11 2.96 12.60
N SER A 23 5.44 1.72 12.24
CA SER A 23 6.37 0.88 12.99
C SER A 23 7.37 0.28 12.03
N ASN A 24 8.64 0.24 12.45
CA ASN A 24 9.73 -0.31 11.66
C ASN A 24 10.13 -1.68 12.19
N ILE A 25 10.25 -2.67 11.29
CA ILE A 25 10.59 -4.04 11.60
C ILE A 25 11.81 -4.44 10.75
N ILE A 26 12.88 -4.86 11.42
CA ILE A 26 14.13 -5.29 10.77
C ILE A 26 14.43 -6.73 11.16
N GLY A 27 14.96 -7.51 10.22
CA GLY A 27 15.45 -8.87 10.45
C GLY A 27 16.67 -9.18 9.60
N LYS A 28 17.44 -10.20 10.00
CA LYS A 28 18.51 -10.75 9.17
C LYS A 28 17.95 -11.89 8.31
N LEU A 29 18.22 -11.82 7.02
CA LEU A 29 17.85 -12.86 6.05
C LEU A 29 18.54 -14.18 6.39
N LYS A 30 17.87 -15.31 6.12
CA LYS A 30 18.47 -16.64 6.30
C LYS A 30 19.53 -16.89 5.21
N GLN A 31 20.46 -17.80 5.48
CA GLN A 31 21.63 -18.05 4.63
C GLN A 31 21.30 -18.46 3.18
N ASN A 32 20.12 -19.06 2.94
CA ASN A 32 19.70 -19.55 1.62
C ASN A 32 18.47 -18.80 1.07
N GLU A 33 18.25 -17.56 1.53
CA GLU A 33 17.16 -16.71 1.06
C GLU A 33 17.76 -15.44 0.45
N ASP A 34 17.05 -14.83 -0.49
CA ASP A 34 17.45 -13.59 -1.16
C ASP A 34 16.33 -12.54 -1.15
N ALA A 35 16.54 -11.42 -1.84
CA ALA A 35 15.56 -10.35 -1.96
C ALA A 35 14.23 -10.84 -2.57
N PHE A 36 14.26 -11.77 -3.52
CA PHE A 36 13.05 -12.32 -4.14
C PHE A 36 12.24 -13.16 -3.16
N SER A 37 12.92 -13.95 -2.32
CA SER A 37 12.28 -14.67 -1.22
C SER A 37 11.56 -13.73 -0.25
N VAL A 38 12.18 -12.60 0.10
CA VAL A 38 11.58 -11.60 0.99
C VAL A 38 10.32 -10.99 0.36
N LEU A 39 10.39 -10.56 -0.90
CA LEU A 39 9.22 -10.01 -1.60
C LEU A 39 8.10 -11.06 -1.66
N LYS A 40 8.40 -12.30 -2.05
CA LYS A 40 7.41 -13.39 -2.12
C LYS A 40 6.74 -13.67 -0.77
N ALA A 41 7.50 -13.66 0.33
CA ALA A 41 6.97 -13.95 1.66
C ALA A 41 6.12 -12.80 2.23
N SER A 42 6.46 -11.56 1.88
CA SER A 42 5.81 -10.36 2.43
C SER A 42 4.63 -9.86 1.58
N PHE A 43 4.60 -10.17 0.29
CA PHE A 43 3.59 -9.70 -0.66
C PHE A 43 2.24 -10.44 -0.54
N PRO A 44 1.09 -9.79 -0.81
CA PRO A 44 0.92 -8.33 -0.81
C PRO A 44 0.97 -7.78 0.62
N ALA A 45 1.14 -6.46 0.74
CA ALA A 45 1.25 -5.83 2.05
C ALA A 45 -0.03 -6.00 2.89
N GLY A 46 0.15 -6.24 4.19
CA GLY A 46 -0.95 -6.44 5.15
C GLY A 46 -1.87 -5.22 5.27
N THR A 47 -1.31 -4.01 5.11
CA THR A 47 -2.03 -2.72 5.21
C THR A 47 -3.09 -2.51 4.13
N VAL A 48 -3.00 -3.23 3.01
CA VAL A 48 -3.91 -3.11 1.85
C VAL A 48 -4.66 -4.41 1.56
N SER A 49 -4.42 -5.46 2.34
CA SER A 49 -5.13 -6.74 2.26
C SER A 49 -5.98 -6.92 3.52
N GLY A 50 -5.33 -7.18 4.65
CA GLY A 50 -5.96 -7.33 5.96
C GLY A 50 -5.34 -8.46 6.78
N ALA A 51 -6.02 -8.85 7.86
CA ALA A 51 -5.58 -9.92 8.75
C ALA A 51 -6.77 -10.79 9.18
N PRO A 52 -6.70 -12.13 9.08
CA PRO A 52 -5.65 -12.93 8.44
C PRO A 52 -5.54 -12.70 6.92
N LYS A 53 -4.32 -12.57 6.38
CA LYS A 53 -4.06 -12.09 5.01
C LYS A 53 -4.84 -12.84 3.93
N VAL A 54 -4.79 -14.17 3.94
CA VAL A 54 -5.45 -15.00 2.92
C VAL A 54 -6.97 -14.79 2.96
N ARG A 55 -7.59 -14.88 4.14
CA ARG A 55 -9.04 -14.69 4.27
C ARG A 55 -9.47 -13.27 3.90
N ALA A 56 -8.68 -12.25 4.25
CA ALA A 56 -8.97 -10.89 3.84
C ALA A 56 -8.93 -10.72 2.32
N MET A 57 -7.96 -11.34 1.63
CA MET A 57 -7.90 -11.32 0.17
C MET A 57 -9.08 -12.04 -0.50
N GLU A 58 -9.55 -13.15 0.06
CA GLU A 58 -10.76 -13.83 -0.43
C GLU A 58 -11.99 -12.92 -0.33
N ILE A 59 -12.20 -12.27 0.81
CA ILE A 59 -13.31 -11.32 1.00
C ILE A 59 -13.21 -10.15 0.01
N ILE A 60 -12.00 -9.63 -0.20
CA ILE A 60 -11.76 -8.57 -1.19
C ILE A 60 -12.15 -9.04 -2.59
N ASP A 61 -11.77 -10.26 -2.97
CA ASP A 61 -12.09 -10.84 -4.29
C ASP A 61 -13.60 -11.11 -4.46
N GLU A 62 -14.28 -11.52 -3.37
CA GLU A 62 -15.74 -11.69 -3.33
C GLU A 62 -16.50 -10.36 -3.51
N LEU A 63 -15.95 -9.24 -3.01
CA LEU A 63 -16.64 -7.95 -2.94
C LEU A 63 -16.24 -6.97 -4.05
N GLU A 64 -15.00 -6.99 -4.52
CA GLU A 64 -14.54 -6.06 -5.56
C GLU A 64 -14.99 -6.51 -6.95
N PRO A 65 -15.59 -5.63 -7.76
CA PRO A 65 -16.16 -6.01 -9.06
C PRO A 65 -15.09 -6.28 -10.14
N THR A 66 -13.82 -5.97 -9.86
CA THR A 66 -12.72 -6.03 -10.81
C THR A 66 -11.42 -6.35 -10.11
N GLN A 67 -10.50 -7.02 -10.81
CA GLN A 67 -9.13 -7.18 -10.34
C GLN A 67 -8.44 -5.83 -10.10
N ARG A 68 -7.66 -5.73 -9.02
CA ARG A 68 -6.94 -4.51 -8.61
C ARG A 68 -5.85 -4.06 -9.58
N GLY A 69 -5.38 -4.95 -10.46
CA GLY A 69 -4.28 -4.64 -11.38
C GLY A 69 -3.05 -4.13 -10.61
N PRO A 70 -2.49 -2.96 -10.96
CA PRO A 70 -1.36 -2.40 -10.22
C PRO A 70 -1.69 -1.95 -8.80
N TYR A 71 -2.95 -1.62 -8.44
CA TYR A 71 -3.27 -1.12 -7.10
C TYR A 71 -2.98 -2.16 -6.01
N ALA A 72 -2.43 -1.71 -4.88
CA ALA A 72 -2.02 -2.58 -3.75
C ALA A 72 -0.95 -3.64 -4.11
N GLY A 73 -0.35 -3.54 -5.29
CA GLY A 73 0.84 -4.24 -5.70
C GLY A 73 2.14 -3.60 -5.18
N ALA A 74 3.23 -3.77 -5.93
CA ALA A 74 4.54 -3.27 -5.57
C ALA A 74 5.25 -2.66 -6.79
N VAL A 75 5.89 -1.50 -6.60
CA VAL A 75 6.75 -0.84 -7.60
C VAL A 75 8.09 -0.54 -6.95
N GLY A 76 9.17 -0.86 -7.65
CA GLY A 76 10.51 -0.84 -7.07
C GLY A 76 11.55 -1.45 -7.98
N TYR A 77 12.67 -1.88 -7.40
CA TYR A 77 13.78 -2.46 -8.15
C TYR A 77 14.46 -3.61 -7.40
N PHE A 78 15.15 -4.43 -8.17
CA PHE A 78 16.20 -5.34 -7.71
C PHE A 78 17.53 -4.88 -8.30
N SER A 79 18.59 -4.85 -7.49
CA SER A 79 19.93 -4.52 -7.97
C SER A 79 20.78 -5.77 -8.17
N PHE A 80 21.79 -5.67 -9.04
CA PHE A 80 22.81 -6.72 -9.19
C PHE A 80 23.66 -6.94 -7.93
N SER A 81 23.63 -6.00 -6.97
CA SER A 81 24.28 -6.16 -5.67
C SER A 81 23.44 -6.97 -4.66
N GLY A 82 22.26 -7.46 -5.06
CA GLY A 82 21.35 -8.22 -4.21
C GLY A 82 20.43 -7.37 -3.33
N ASN A 83 20.41 -6.05 -3.51
CA ASN A 83 19.50 -5.15 -2.79
C ASN A 83 18.15 -5.07 -3.50
N MET A 84 17.12 -4.73 -2.74
CA MET A 84 15.80 -4.37 -3.28
C MET A 84 15.22 -3.20 -2.51
N ASP A 85 14.35 -2.45 -3.18
CA ASP A 85 13.47 -1.48 -2.53
C ASP A 85 12.17 -1.41 -3.31
N PHE A 86 11.06 -1.52 -2.61
CA PHE A 86 9.71 -1.57 -3.17
C PHE A 86 8.75 -0.77 -2.30
N CYS A 87 7.96 0.10 -2.93
CA CYS A 87 6.82 0.74 -2.31
C CYS A 87 5.53 0.05 -2.73
N ILE A 88 4.50 0.17 -1.88
CA ILE A 88 3.14 -0.26 -2.21
C ILE A 88 2.56 0.76 -3.20
N THR A 89 1.92 0.27 -4.25
CA THR A 89 1.24 1.08 -5.27
C THR A 89 -0.11 1.63 -4.77
N ILE A 90 -0.03 2.52 -3.79
CA ILE A 90 -1.11 3.40 -3.34
C ILE A 90 -0.80 4.84 -3.76
N ARG A 91 -1.81 5.72 -3.71
CA ARG A 91 -1.65 7.13 -4.13
C ARG A 91 -1.06 7.25 -5.55
N THR A 92 -1.43 6.34 -6.43
CA THR A 92 -0.92 6.20 -7.80
C THR A 92 -2.03 6.45 -8.81
N VAL A 93 -1.72 7.19 -9.89
CA VAL A 93 -2.60 7.36 -11.05
C VAL A 93 -2.11 6.43 -12.15
N ILE A 94 -2.97 5.53 -12.62
CA ILE A 94 -2.65 4.64 -13.76
C ILE A 94 -3.24 5.25 -15.02
N ALA A 95 -2.37 5.63 -15.96
CA ALA A 95 -2.80 6.05 -17.29
C ALA A 95 -2.87 4.83 -18.21
N TRP A 96 -4.06 4.53 -18.73
CA TRP A 96 -4.24 3.49 -19.73
C TRP A 96 -5.28 3.90 -20.78
N LYS A 97 -4.85 3.87 -22.05
CA LYS A 97 -5.55 4.39 -23.22
C LYS A 97 -5.81 5.88 -22.99
N ASN A 98 -7.05 6.30 -23.21
CA ASN A 98 -7.49 7.67 -23.00
C ASN A 98 -8.18 7.83 -21.63
N LYS A 99 -7.76 7.07 -20.61
CA LYS A 99 -8.34 7.08 -19.26
C LYS A 99 -7.26 7.10 -18.18
N LEU A 100 -7.58 7.80 -17.10
CA LEU A 100 -6.81 7.78 -15.86
C LEU A 100 -7.63 7.02 -14.81
N TYR A 101 -6.97 6.10 -14.11
CA TYR A 101 -7.57 5.30 -13.04
C TYR A 101 -6.92 5.67 -11.71
N ILE A 102 -7.77 5.94 -10.72
CA ILE A 102 -7.38 6.16 -9.34
C ILE A 102 -8.14 5.15 -8.50
N GLN A 103 -7.41 4.34 -7.74
CA GLN A 103 -8.00 3.40 -6.79
C GLN A 103 -7.54 3.76 -5.37
N VAL A 104 -8.49 3.73 -4.45
CA VAL A 104 -8.32 4.09 -3.05
C VAL A 104 -9.11 3.12 -2.18
N GLY A 105 -8.71 2.99 -0.92
CA GLY A 105 -9.35 2.11 0.04
C GLY A 105 -9.07 2.54 1.47
N ALA A 106 -9.81 1.93 2.39
CA ALA A 106 -9.70 2.13 3.83
C ALA A 106 -9.61 0.75 4.52
N GLY A 107 -9.01 0.72 5.70
CA GLY A 107 -8.94 -0.49 6.50
C GLY A 107 -10.22 -0.60 7.33
N ILE A 108 -10.95 -1.70 7.18
CA ILE A 108 -12.20 -1.90 7.90
C ILE A 108 -11.94 -2.72 9.16
N VAL A 109 -12.38 -2.19 10.30
CA VAL A 109 -12.35 -2.83 11.62
C VAL A 109 -13.76 -2.89 12.20
N ALA A 110 -13.93 -3.60 13.32
CA ALA A 110 -15.26 -3.83 13.90
C ALA A 110 -15.99 -2.55 14.32
N ASP A 111 -15.24 -1.49 14.65
CA ASP A 111 -15.71 -0.17 15.06
C ASP A 111 -15.72 0.86 13.92
N SER A 112 -15.42 0.45 12.68
CA SER A 112 -15.49 1.31 11.51
C SER A 112 -16.92 1.83 11.28
N LEU A 113 -17.02 3.09 10.90
CA LEU A 113 -18.28 3.74 10.51
C LEU A 113 -18.29 3.93 8.99
N PRO A 114 -19.24 3.33 8.24
CA PRO A 114 -19.22 3.33 6.77
C PRO A 114 -19.01 4.71 6.13
N GLU A 115 -19.67 5.74 6.66
CA GLU A 115 -19.59 7.11 6.17
C GLU A 115 -18.19 7.71 6.39
N LYS A 116 -17.54 7.39 7.52
CA LYS A 116 -16.18 7.85 7.81
C LYS A 116 -15.15 7.17 6.92
N GLU A 117 -15.27 5.87 6.71
CA GLU A 117 -14.37 5.12 5.83
C GLU A 117 -14.48 5.60 4.39
N TYR A 118 -15.70 5.86 3.91
CA TYR A 118 -15.92 6.47 2.60
C TYR A 118 -15.24 7.84 2.50
N GLN A 119 -15.44 8.72 3.49
CA GLN A 119 -14.79 10.03 3.51
C GLN A 119 -13.26 9.92 3.54
N GLU A 120 -12.71 8.95 4.27
CA GLU A 120 -11.27 8.68 4.27
C GLU A 120 -10.76 8.30 2.87
N THR A 121 -11.46 7.43 2.15
CA THR A 121 -11.07 7.07 0.77
C THR A 121 -11.08 8.29 -0.15
N MET A 122 -12.06 9.18 -0.02
CA MET A 122 -12.12 10.44 -0.77
C MET A 122 -10.97 11.38 -0.41
N ASN A 123 -10.64 11.51 0.88
CA ASN A 123 -9.48 12.29 1.33
C ASN A 123 -8.16 11.72 0.78
N LYS A 124 -8.03 10.39 0.72
CA LYS A 124 -6.89 9.71 0.11
C LYS A 124 -6.80 9.97 -1.40
N ALA A 125 -7.93 10.06 -2.09
CA ALA A 125 -8.00 10.35 -3.52
C ALA A 125 -7.69 11.81 -3.86
N GLN A 126 -8.03 12.73 -2.97
CA GLN A 126 -8.02 14.18 -3.23
C GLN A 126 -6.68 14.71 -3.75
N ALA A 127 -5.55 14.23 -3.22
CA ALA A 127 -4.22 14.66 -3.67
C ALA A 127 -3.99 14.34 -5.16
N MET A 128 -4.40 13.16 -5.62
CA MET A 128 -4.27 12.77 -7.03
C MET A 128 -5.26 13.52 -7.92
N LEU A 129 -6.50 13.71 -7.45
CA LEU A 129 -7.51 14.47 -8.19
C LEU A 129 -7.06 15.92 -8.41
N LYS A 130 -6.52 16.58 -7.36
CA LYS A 130 -5.94 17.93 -7.47
C LYS A 130 -4.76 17.99 -8.45
N ALA A 131 -3.87 17.01 -8.43
CA ALA A 131 -2.75 16.95 -9.37
C ALA A 131 -3.21 16.86 -10.84
N ILE A 132 -4.27 16.10 -11.10
CA ILE A 132 -4.90 16.01 -12.43
C ILE A 132 -5.55 17.35 -12.82
N GLU A 133 -6.23 18.01 -11.87
CA GLU A 133 -6.86 19.31 -12.10
C GLU A 133 -5.84 20.39 -12.46
N TRP A 134 -4.72 20.49 -11.72
CA TRP A 134 -3.64 21.42 -12.02
C TRP A 134 -3.06 21.22 -13.42
N THR A 135 -2.96 19.97 -13.86
CA THR A 135 -2.46 19.64 -15.21
C THR A 135 -3.41 20.16 -16.30
N LYS A 136 -4.73 20.24 -16.04
CA LYS A 136 -5.71 20.74 -17.00
C LYS A 136 -5.72 22.27 -17.12
N ASN A 137 -5.44 22.97 -16.02
CA ASN A 137 -5.55 24.43 -15.97
C ASN A 137 -4.30 25.15 -16.50
N GLY A 138 -3.23 24.42 -16.82
CA GLY A 138 -1.91 24.99 -17.07
C GLY A 138 -1.33 25.53 -15.75
N PHE A 139 -0.04 25.32 -15.53
CA PHE A 139 0.64 25.81 -14.32
C PHE A 139 0.38 27.29 -14.05
#